data_AF-A0A0S2W707-F1
#
_entry.id   AF-A0A0S2W707-F1
#
_cell.length_a   1.000
_cell.length_b   1.000
_cell.length_c   1.000
_cell.angle_alpha   90.00
_cell.angle_beta   90.00
_cell.angle_gamma   90.00
#
_symmetry.space_group_name_H-M   'P 1'
#
loop_
_entity.id
_entity.type
_entity.pdbx_description
1 polymer ?
#
loop_
_entity_poly.entity_id
_entity_poly.type
_entity_poly.pdbx_seq_one_letter_code
_entity_poly.pdbx_strand_id
1 'polypeptide(L)'
;MYEHIYDINRNRRFIDHDNLELKHCQDVLEAAFLTNDTAALCSAFQCSHRREQDGTRIWILPPEQFPEWLKSHPECWKSATETMQE
;
A
#
# COMPACT_ATOMS: atom_id res chain seq x y z
N MET A 1 -2.77 -5.59 1.77
CA MET A 1 -2.17 -4.61 0.83
C MET A 1 -2.16 -3.25 1.48
N TYR A 2 -1.02 -2.54 1.46
CA TYR A 2 -0.92 -1.17 1.95
C TYR A 2 -0.54 -0.25 0.80
N GLU A 3 -1.41 0.72 0.51
CA GLU A 3 -1.21 1.74 -0.50
C GLU A 3 -0.99 3.08 0.21
N HIS A 4 0.20 3.64 0.06
CA HIS A 4 0.57 4.93 0.60
C HIS A 4 0.51 5.98 -0.51
N ILE A 5 -0.35 6.97 -0.34
CA ILE A 5 -0.60 8.04 -1.29
C ILE A 5 -0.01 9.32 -0.72
N TYR A 6 0.88 9.94 -1.47
CA TYR A 6 1.52 11.20 -1.09
C TYR A 6 1.01 12.33 -1.97
N ASP A 7 0.61 13.44 -1.35
CA ASP A 7 0.17 14.65 -2.06
C ASP A 7 1.34 15.23 -2.88
N ILE A 8 1.14 15.33 -4.19
CA ILE A 8 2.11 15.87 -5.14
C ILE A 8 2.43 17.35 -4.89
N ASN A 9 1.49 18.09 -4.29
CA ASN A 9 1.66 19.51 -3.99
C ASN A 9 2.41 19.74 -2.68
N ARG A 10 2.60 18.69 -1.87
CA ARG A 10 3.37 18.78 -0.63
C ARG A 10 4.83 18.43 -0.90
N ASN A 11 5.71 19.36 -0.57
CA ASN A 11 7.15 19.17 -0.69
C ASN A 11 7.75 18.26 0.42
N ARG A 12 6.93 17.39 1.02
CA ARG A 12 7.39 16.45 2.05
C ARG A 12 8.13 15.30 1.36
N ARG A 13 9.27 14.91 1.93
CA ARG A 13 9.92 13.64 1.56
C ARG A 13 8.94 12.51 1.82
N PHE A 14 8.96 11.48 0.98
CA PHE A 14 8.32 10.19 1.27
C PHE A 14 8.65 9.83 2.72
N ILE A 15 7.61 9.65 3.53
CA ILE A 15 7.76 9.29 4.93
C ILE A 15 8.04 7.80 4.93
N ASP A 16 9.11 7.37 5.58
CA ASP A 16 9.26 5.95 5.84
C ASP A 16 8.13 5.57 6.81
N HIS A 17 7.18 4.79 6.34
CA HIS A 17 6.21 4.19 7.23
C HIS A 17 6.96 3.08 7.97
N ASP A 18 7.62 3.47 9.06
CA ASP A 18 8.36 2.56 9.92
C ASP A 18 7.45 1.39 10.31
N ASN A 19 8.07 0.22 10.41
CA ASN A 19 7.39 -1.05 10.74
C ASN A 19 6.46 -0.95 11.96
N LEU A 20 6.65 0.00 12.88
CA LEU A 20 5.79 0.20 14.05
C LEU A 20 4.38 0.69 13.70
N GLU A 21 4.23 1.63 12.77
CA GLU A 21 2.90 2.13 12.37
C GLU A 21 2.14 1.07 11.59
N LEU A 22 2.83 0.40 10.66
CA LEU A 22 2.28 -0.68 9.85
C LEU A 22 1.97 -1.94 10.67
N LYS A 23 2.86 -2.33 11.59
CA LYS A 23 2.63 -3.47 12.48
C LYS A 23 1.43 -3.22 13.37
N HIS A 24 1.28 -2.01 13.90
CA HIS A 24 0.10 -1.68 14.69
C HIS A 24 -1.19 -1.79 13.86
N CYS A 25 -1.18 -1.31 12.63
CA CYS A 25 -2.33 -1.50 11.71
C CYS A 25 -2.58 -2.99 11.44
N GLN A 26 -1.53 -3.78 11.24
CA GLN A 26 -1.64 -5.20 10.98
C GLN A 26 -2.21 -5.96 12.18
N ASP A 27 -1.76 -5.68 13.40
CA ASP A 27 -2.26 -6.31 14.62
C ASP A 27 -3.76 -6.01 14.82
N VAL A 28 -4.21 -4.78 14.51
CA VAL A 28 -5.63 -4.41 14.56
C VAL A 28 -6.45 -5.15 13.50
N LEU A 29 -5.91 -5.26 12.28
CA LEU A 29 -6.57 -5.98 11.19
C LEU A 29 -6.63 -7.48 11.46
N GLU A 30 -5.61 -8.04 12.10
CA GLU A 30 -5.60 -9.42 12.57
C GLU A 30 -6.75 -9.65 13.54
N ALA A 31 -6.80 -8.87 14.62
CA ALA A 31 -7.81 -9.00 15.65
C ALA A 31 -9.25 -8.87 15.12
N ALA A 32 -9.45 -8.10 14.04
CA ALA A 32 -10.77 -7.81 13.50
C ALA A 32 -11.19 -8.72 12.32
N PHE A 33 -10.25 -9.13 11.47
CA PHE A 33 -10.57 -9.73 10.17
C PHE A 33 -9.79 -10.99 9.80
N LEU A 34 -8.68 -11.31 10.48
CA LEU A 34 -7.83 -12.46 10.11
C LEU A 34 -7.84 -13.52 11.20
N THR A 35 -7.62 -14.78 10.80
CA THR A 35 -7.40 -15.86 11.76
C THR A 35 -6.03 -15.75 12.45
N ASN A 36 -5.03 -15.23 11.72
CA ASN A 36 -3.67 -14.92 12.18
C ASN A 36 -2.95 -14.08 11.09
N ASP A 37 -2.01 -13.21 11.47
CA ASP A 37 -1.21 -12.37 10.57
C ASP A 37 0.13 -12.99 10.11
N THR A 38 0.44 -14.21 10.57
CA THR A 38 1.69 -14.91 10.26
C THR A 38 1.90 -15.00 8.75
N ALA A 39 3.14 -14.82 8.29
CA ALA A 39 3.52 -14.85 6.87
C ALA A 39 3.15 -16.15 6.11
N ALA A 40 2.81 -17.23 6.84
CA ALA A 40 2.30 -18.48 6.27
C ALA A 40 0.82 -18.40 5.83
N LEU A 41 0.05 -17.46 6.40
CA LEU A 41 -1.40 -17.31 6.21
C LEU A 41 -1.78 -15.95 5.62
N CYS A 42 -0.96 -14.93 5.82
CA CYS A 42 -1.17 -13.58 5.30
C CYS A 42 0.06 -13.13 4.50
N SER A 43 -0.16 -12.60 3.30
CA SER A 43 0.87 -11.93 2.51
C SER A 43 0.63 -10.43 2.53
N ALA A 44 1.66 -9.66 2.87
CA ALA A 44 1.63 -8.21 2.79
C ALA A 44 2.39 -7.73 1.55
N PHE A 45 1.76 -6.83 0.79
CA PHE A 45 2.42 -6.05 -0.25
C PHE A 45 2.15 -4.58 0.02
N GLN A 46 3.16 -3.77 -0.28
CA GLN A 46 3.19 -2.35 -0.02
C GLN A 46 3.54 -1.59 -1.30
N CYS A 47 2.80 -0.53 -1.61
CA CYS A 47 3.12 0.41 -2.67
C CYS A 47 3.04 1.84 -2.16
N SER A 48 3.83 2.72 -2.78
CA SER A 48 3.80 4.15 -2.53
C SER A 48 3.72 4.90 -3.87
N HIS A 49 2.78 5.81 -4.02
CA HIS A 49 2.66 6.65 -5.22
C HIS A 49 2.17 8.07 -4.88
N ARG A 50 2.19 8.96 -5.87
CA ARG A 50 1.79 10.36 -5.69
C ARG A 50 0.42 10.62 -6.32
N ARG A 51 -0.45 11.34 -5.59
CA ARG A 51 -1.73 11.89 -6.11
C ARG A 51 -2.01 13.26 -5.49
N GLU A 52 -3.23 13.77 -5.62
CA GLU A 52 -3.65 15.10 -5.18
C GLU A 52 -3.87 15.22 -3.66
N GLN A 53 -3.99 14.10 -2.95
CA GLN A 53 -4.29 14.10 -1.51
C GLN A 53 -3.53 12.98 -0.79
N ASP A 54 -2.93 13.30 0.37
CA ASP A 54 -2.29 12.34 1.26
C ASP A 54 -3.31 11.30 1.76
N GLY A 55 -2.92 10.03 1.80
CA GLY A 55 -3.76 8.98 2.35
C GLY A 55 -3.05 7.65 2.49
N THR A 56 -3.55 6.79 3.38
CA THR A 56 -3.18 5.37 3.42
C THR A 56 -4.44 4.56 3.20
N ARG A 57 -4.39 3.65 2.23
CA ARG A 57 -5.48 2.71 1.93
C ARG A 57 -5.02 1.30 2.23
N ILE A 58 -5.84 0.58 2.98
CA ILE A 58 -5.56 -0.81 3.34
C ILE A 58 -6.60 -1.70 2.67
N TRP A 59 -6.12 -2.66 1.89
CA TRP A 59 -6.97 -3.64 1.21
C TRP A 59 -6.76 -5.02 1.81
N ILE A 60 -7.85 -5.62 2.26
CA ILE A 60 -7.93 -7.02 2.69
C ILE A 60 -8.53 -7.80 1.52
N LEU A 61 -7.72 -8.64 0.89
CA LEU A 61 -8.09 -9.34 -0.33
C LEU A 61 -7.81 -10.84 -0.18
N PRO A 62 -8.70 -11.71 -0.69
CA PRO A 62 -8.34 -13.09 -0.99
C PRO A 62 -7.19 -13.15 -2.01
N PRO A 63 -6.32 -14.18 -1.96
CA PRO A 63 -5.17 -14.31 -2.86
C PRO A 63 -5.55 -14.26 -4.35
N GLU A 64 -6.73 -14.76 -4.71
CA GLU A 64 -7.22 -14.84 -6.09
C GLU A 64 -7.60 -13.46 -6.65
N GLN A 65 -7.96 -12.51 -5.79
CA GLN A 65 -8.31 -11.14 -6.19
C GLN A 65 -7.09 -10.26 -6.37
N PHE A 66 -5.94 -10.66 -5.81
CA PHE A 66 -4.73 -9.85 -5.85
C PHE A 66 -4.24 -9.53 -7.27
N PRO A 67 -4.18 -10.49 -8.23
CA PRO A 67 -3.80 -10.18 -9.60
C PRO A 67 -4.73 -9.18 -10.29
N GLU A 68 -6.04 -9.23 -9.99
CA GLU A 68 -7.01 -8.30 -10.58
C GLU A 68 -6.90 -6.90 -9.95
N TRP A 69 -6.63 -6.85 -8.65
CA TRP A 69 -6.29 -5.61 -7.96
C TRP A 69 -5.06 -4.95 -8.57
N LEU A 70 -4.00 -5.71 -8.88
CA LEU A 70 -2.81 -5.18 -9.56
C LEU A 70 -3.17 -4.56 -10.92
N LYS A 71 -3.99 -5.23 -11.73
CA LYS A 71 -4.39 -4.68 -13.04
C LYS A 71 -5.17 -3.37 -12.93
N SER A 72 -5.99 -3.22 -11.89
CA SER A 72 -6.78 -2.01 -11.64
C SER A 72 -6.01 -0.87 -10.98
N HIS A 73 -4.87 -1.16 -10.36
CA HIS A 73 -4.00 -0.17 -9.68
C HIS A 73 -2.58 -0.17 -10.27
N PRO A 74 -2.42 0.12 -11.58
CA PRO A 74 -1.12 0.14 -12.23
C PRO A 74 -0.11 1.09 -11.56
N GLU A 75 -0.57 2.19 -10.97
CA GLU A 75 0.25 3.15 -10.22
C GLU A 75 0.98 2.55 -9.02
N CYS A 76 0.52 1.40 -8.52
CA CYS A 76 1.10 0.73 -7.36
C CYS A 76 2.23 -0.25 -7.69
N TRP A 77 2.44 -0.60 -8.95
CA TRP A 77 3.47 -1.59 -9.34
C TRP A 77 4.17 -1.29 -10.66
N LYS A 78 3.57 -0.51 -11.56
CA LYS A 78 4.30 0.04 -12.70
C LYS A 78 5.12 1.20 -12.18
N SER A 79 6.43 0.96 -12.02
CA SER A 79 7.40 2.06 -11.93
C SER A 79 7.10 3.04 -13.06
N ALA A 80 6.97 4.32 -12.74
CA ALA A 80 6.87 5.38 -13.73
C ALA A 80 8.16 5.42 -14.56
N THR A 81 8.23 4.59 -15.59
CA THR A 81 9.07 4.86 -16.75
C THR A 81 8.33 5.90 -17.57
N GLU A 82 8.96 7.08 -17.73
CA GLU A 82 8.50 8.30 -18.43
C GLU A 82 7.54 9.20 -17.59
N THR A 83 7.79 10.50 -17.37
CA THR A 83 8.49 11.47 -18.23
C THR A 83 9.14 12.58 -17.36
N MET A 84 10.47 12.70 -17.42
CA MET A 84 11.16 13.98 -17.19
C MET A 84 11.21 14.70 -18.55
N GLN A 85 10.22 15.55 -18.81
CA GLN A 85 10.20 16.62 -19.83
C GLN A 85 9.39 17.73 -19.16
N GLU A 86 9.85 18.97 -18.97
CA GLU A 86 10.96 19.79 -19.48
C GLU A 86 11.61 20.56 -18.32
#